data_AF-U2C4V6-F1
#
_entry.id   AF-U2C4V6-F1
#
_cell.length_a   1.000
_cell.length_b   1.000
_cell.length_c   1.000
_cell.angle_alpha   90.00
_cell.angle_beta   90.00
_cell.angle_gamma   90.00
#
_symmetry.space_group_name_H-M   'P 1'
#
loop_
_entity.id
_entity.type
_entity.pdbx_description
1 polymer ?
#
loop_
_entity_poly.entity_id
_entity_poly.type
_entity_poly.pdbx_seq_one_letter_code
_entity_poly.pdbx_strand_id
1 'polypeptide(L)'
;MNIDDIFNQKIEVADLVLPKFLLAENPIVPNIDLTYIYSPHYMSLIMVIEENSEIVSLNDTYRAMPQQLFVYDELEQFRFVVIQNNVISTGGIYAPIISVEQFIEEAWQWYKAYLDWELTQMQGL
;
A
#
# COMPACT_ATOMS: atom_id res chain seq x y z
N MET A 1 12.62 45.69 1.07
CA MET A 1 12.76 44.22 0.96
C MET A 1 13.12 43.95 -0.49
N ASN A 2 14.33 43.47 -0.75
CA ASN A 2 14.85 43.32 -2.11
C ASN A 2 14.29 42.03 -2.72
N ILE A 3 13.71 42.11 -3.91
CA ILE A 3 12.98 40.99 -4.54
C ILE A 3 13.97 39.89 -4.98
N ASP A 4 15.23 40.29 -5.22
CA ASP A 4 16.32 39.40 -5.62
C ASP A 4 16.79 38.45 -4.51
N ASP A 5 16.52 38.76 -3.24
CA ASP A 5 16.87 37.89 -2.10
C ASP A 5 15.91 36.71 -1.96
N ILE A 6 14.68 36.82 -2.48
CA ILE A 6 13.65 35.77 -2.40
C ILE A 6 13.95 34.63 -3.39
N PHE A 7 14.50 34.94 -4.57
CA PHE A 7 14.77 33.95 -5.61
C PHE A 7 16.15 33.30 -5.53
N ASN A 8 17.06 33.85 -4.73
CA ASN A 8 18.41 33.30 -4.51
C ASN A 8 18.50 32.33 -3.33
N GLN A 9 17.37 31.96 -2.74
CA GLN A 9 17.34 30.87 -1.78
C GLN A 9 17.67 29.57 -2.54
N LYS A 10 18.86 29.03 -2.32
CA LYS A 10 19.18 27.64 -2.70
C LYS A 10 18.16 26.76 -1.99
N ILE A 11 17.12 26.36 -2.71
CA ILE A 11 16.23 25.29 -2.26
C ILE A 11 17.09 24.03 -2.33
N GLU A 12 17.60 23.58 -1.18
CA GLU A 12 18.08 22.21 -1.05
C GLU A 12 16.86 21.32 -1.20
N VAL A 13 16.61 20.86 -2.43
CA VAL A 13 15.64 19.81 -2.70
C VAL A 13 16.27 18.54 -2.14
N ALA A 14 15.82 18.10 -0.97
CA ALA A 14 16.19 16.80 -0.46
C ALA A 14 15.84 15.74 -1.52
N ASP A 15 16.74 14.81 -1.79
CA ASP A 15 16.46 13.68 -2.68
C ASP A 15 15.28 12.88 -2.09
N LEU A 16 14.09 13.05 -2.67
CA LEU A 16 12.90 12.33 -2.24
C LEU A 16 12.98 10.89 -2.74
N VAL A 17 13.42 9.99 -1.87
CA VAL A 17 13.32 8.54 -2.13
C VAL A 17 11.88 8.11 -1.84
N LEU A 18 11.07 8.00 -2.89
CA LEU A 18 9.71 7.48 -2.76
C LEU A 18 9.79 5.99 -2.33
N PRO A 19 9.15 5.60 -1.23
CA PRO A 19 9.07 4.20 -0.86
C PRO A 19 8.22 3.43 -1.86
N LYS A 20 8.49 2.14 -1.97
CA LYS A 20 7.77 1.24 -2.88
C LYS A 20 6.33 1.01 -2.45
N PHE A 21 6.09 1.02 -1.14
CA PHE A 21 4.79 0.82 -0.51
C PHE A 21 4.61 1.79 0.66
N LEU A 22 3.36 2.18 0.90
CA LEU A 22 2.92 3.06 1.96
C LEU A 22 1.58 2.54 2.49
N LEU A 23 1.34 2.70 3.79
CA LEU A 23 -0.02 2.61 4.33
C LEU A 23 -0.81 3.84 3.87
N ALA A 24 -2.06 3.61 3.54
CA ALA A 24 -2.99 4.64 3.09
C ALA A 24 -4.33 4.49 3.81
N GLU A 25 -4.97 5.63 4.04
CA GLU A 25 -6.30 5.73 4.63
C GLU A 25 -7.27 6.34 3.61
N ASN A 26 -8.55 5.99 3.72
CA ASN A 26 -9.57 6.61 2.89
C ASN A 26 -9.92 8.01 3.43
N PRO A 27 -9.68 9.10 2.67
CA PRO A 27 -9.90 10.46 3.17
C PRO A 27 -11.39 10.84 3.23
N ILE A 28 -12.28 10.13 2.53
CA ILE A 28 -13.72 10.47 2.43
C ILE A 28 -14.50 9.86 3.61
N VAL A 29 -14.08 8.69 4.07
CA VAL A 29 -14.68 8.02 5.23
C VAL A 29 -13.54 7.61 6.17
N PRO A 30 -12.98 8.55 6.95
CA PRO A 30 -12.04 8.21 8.00
C PRO A 30 -12.74 7.31 9.03
N ASN A 31 -12.01 6.33 9.59
CA ASN A 31 -12.49 5.34 10.56
C ASN A 31 -13.44 4.25 10.03
N ILE A 32 -13.36 3.87 8.75
CA ILE A 32 -13.67 2.48 8.40
C ILE A 32 -12.39 1.70 8.69
N ASP A 33 -12.47 0.59 9.42
CA ASP A 33 -11.35 -0.33 9.70
C ASP A 33 -10.88 -1.04 8.41
N LEU A 34 -10.48 -0.27 7.41
CA LEU A 34 -10.01 -0.71 6.11
C LEU A 34 -8.60 -0.20 5.90
N THR A 35 -7.68 -1.14 5.87
CA THR A 35 -6.27 -0.87 5.61
C THR A 35 -6.02 -0.87 4.10
N TYR A 36 -5.34 0.15 3.60
CA TYR A 36 -4.90 0.20 2.21
C TYR A 36 -3.38 0.28 2.12
N ILE A 37 -2.83 -0.35 1.09
CA ILE A 37 -1.42 -0.24 0.71
C ILE A 37 -1.35 0.43 -0.65
N TYR A 38 -0.76 1.62 -0.69
CA TYR A 38 -0.47 2.34 -1.92
C TYR A 38 0.97 2.09 -2.35
N SER A 39 1.16 1.81 -3.64
CA SER A 39 2.49 1.78 -4.25
C SER A 39 2.68 3.00 -5.15
N PRO A 40 3.49 3.99 -4.75
CA PRO A 40 3.82 5.14 -5.59
C PRO A 40 4.53 4.73 -6.89
N HIS A 41 5.40 3.71 -6.82
CA HIS A 41 6.18 3.24 -7.97
C HIS A 41 5.30 2.67 -9.08
N TYR A 42 4.24 1.95 -8.69
CA TYR A 42 3.32 1.32 -9.63
C TYR A 42 1.99 2.08 -9.77
N MET A 43 1.83 3.21 -9.06
CA MET A 43 0.58 3.95 -8.93
C MET A 43 -0.64 3.03 -8.68
N SER A 44 -0.45 1.98 -7.87
CA SER A 44 -1.41 0.90 -7.66
C SER A 44 -1.84 0.84 -6.20
N LEU A 45 -3.05 0.34 -5.95
CA LEU A 45 -3.67 0.32 -4.63
C LEU A 45 -4.18 -1.09 -4.30
N ILE A 46 -3.82 -1.55 -3.10
CA ILE A 46 -4.28 -2.81 -2.50
C ILE A 46 -5.15 -2.46 -1.30
N MET A 47 -6.28 -3.15 -1.18
CA MET A 47 -7.09 -3.20 0.03
C MET A 47 -6.71 -4.47 0.80
N VAL A 48 -6.40 -4.31 2.08
CA VAL A 48 -6.07 -5.40 3.01
C VAL A 48 -7.29 -5.67 3.88
N ILE A 49 -7.73 -6.93 3.90
CA ILE A 49 -8.92 -7.36 4.64
C ILE A 49 -8.52 -8.47 5.60
N GLU A 50 -8.84 -8.31 6.88
CA GLU A 50 -8.69 -9.36 7.87
C GLU A 50 -9.87 -10.35 7.77
N GLU A 51 -9.60 -11.61 7.41
CA GLU A 51 -10.65 -12.60 7.12
C GLU A 51 -11.51 -12.99 8.32
N ASN A 52 -10.99 -12.82 9.55
CA ASN A 52 -11.71 -13.15 10.78
C ASN A 52 -12.55 -11.99 11.32
N SER A 53 -12.50 -10.82 10.69
CA SER A 53 -13.42 -9.73 11.03
C SER A 53 -14.85 -10.10 10.61
N GLU A 54 -15.85 -9.78 11.43
CA GLU A 54 -17.29 -9.97 11.13
C GLU A 54 -17.75 -9.23 9.84
N ILE A 55 -16.83 -8.50 9.20
CA ILE A 55 -17.02 -7.56 8.10
C ILE A 55 -16.82 -8.22 6.72
N VAL A 56 -16.26 -9.43 6.59
CA VAL A 56 -15.85 -9.95 5.27
C VAL A 56 -16.98 -10.63 4.49
N SER A 57 -18.00 -9.85 4.15
CA SER A 57 -18.78 -10.10 2.93
C SER A 57 -18.18 -9.27 1.80
N LEU A 58 -17.22 -9.85 1.09
CA LEU A 58 -16.73 -9.25 -0.15
C LEU A 58 -17.89 -9.15 -1.15
N ASN A 59 -18.23 -7.92 -1.55
CA ASN A 59 -19.09 -7.67 -2.70
C ASN A 59 -18.53 -8.41 -3.93
N ASP A 60 -19.41 -8.93 -4.80
CA ASP A 60 -19.05 -9.63 -6.04
C ASP A 60 -18.04 -8.86 -6.89
N THR A 61 -18.09 -7.52 -6.85
CA THR A 61 -17.11 -6.66 -7.52
C THR A 61 -15.67 -6.91 -7.05
N TYR A 62 -15.44 -7.04 -5.74
CA TYR A 62 -14.10 -7.29 -5.19
C TYR A 62 -13.68 -8.75 -5.35
N ARG A 63 -14.64 -9.68 -5.36
CA ARG A 63 -14.35 -11.11 -5.60
C ARG A 63 -13.78 -11.35 -7.01
N ALA A 64 -14.17 -10.52 -7.97
CA ALA A 64 -13.69 -10.59 -9.35
C ALA A 64 -12.33 -9.91 -9.57
N MET A 65 -11.81 -9.16 -8.59
CA MET A 65 -10.52 -8.48 -8.69
C MET A 65 -9.36 -9.44 -8.38
N PRO A 66 -8.14 -9.17 -8.89
CA PRO A 66 -6.95 -9.93 -8.52
C PRO A 66 -6.71 -9.87 -7.01
N GLN A 67 -6.48 -11.03 -6.41
CA GLN A 67 -6.38 -11.16 -4.96
C GLN A 67 -5.59 -12.39 -4.52
N GLN A 68 -5.04 -12.33 -3.32
CA GLN A 68 -4.38 -13.46 -2.67
C GLN A 68 -4.64 -13.45 -1.17
N LEU A 69 -4.75 -14.64 -0.58
CA LEU A 69 -4.89 -14.84 0.86
C LEU A 69 -3.53 -15.19 1.46
N PHE A 70 -3.16 -14.50 2.54
CA PHE A 70 -1.96 -14.75 3.30
C PHE A 70 -2.29 -15.08 4.75
N VAL A 71 -1.51 -15.98 5.32
CA VAL A 71 -1.58 -16.37 6.73
C VAL A 71 -0.42 -15.70 7.44
N TYR A 72 -0.72 -14.83 8.42
CA TYR A 72 0.31 -14.19 9.24
C TYR A 72 0.74 -15.13 10.37
N ASP A 73 -0.23 -15.62 11.14
CA ASP A 73 -0.06 -16.62 12.19
C ASP A 73 -1.28 -17.58 12.27
N GLU A 74 -1.45 -18.30 13.39
CA GLU A 74 -2.55 -19.26 13.55
C GLU A 74 -3.95 -18.61 13.58
N LEU A 75 -4.04 -17.33 13.93
CA LEU A 75 -5.29 -16.60 14.15
C LEU A 75 -5.50 -15.44 13.17
N GLU A 76 -4.46 -14.93 12.52
CA GLU A 76 -4.54 -13.77 11.66
C GLU A 76 -4.31 -14.14 10.18
N GLN A 77 -5.31 -13.84 9.36
CA GLN A 77 -5.28 -14.07 7.93
C GLN A 77 -5.71 -12.81 7.19
N PHE A 78 -4.96 -12.44 6.16
CA PHE A 78 -5.16 -11.22 5.40
C PHE A 78 -5.37 -11.52 3.92
N ARG A 79 -6.46 -11.01 3.39
CA ARG A 79 -6.73 -11.02 1.96
C ARG A 79 -6.33 -9.70 1.34
N PHE A 80 -5.45 -9.77 0.37
CA PHE A 80 -4.94 -8.65 -0.40
C PHE A 80 -5.72 -8.58 -1.70
N VAL A 81 -6.47 -7.50 -1.92
CA VAL A 81 -7.29 -7.28 -3.13
C VAL A 81 -6.75 -6.07 -3.87
N VAL A 82 -6.35 -6.24 -5.14
CA VAL A 82 -5.85 -5.14 -5.97
C VAL A 82 -7.02 -4.36 -6.55
N ILE A 83 -7.37 -3.24 -5.90
CA ILE A 83 -8.52 -2.40 -6.29
C ILE A 83 -8.17 -1.34 -7.34
N GLN A 84 -6.89 -0.98 -7.46
CA GLN A 84 -6.37 -0.19 -8.58
C GLN A 84 -5.12 -0.87 -9.12
N ASN A 85 -5.23 -1.44 -10.32
CA ASN A 85 -4.16 -2.21 -10.94
C ASN A 85 -3.55 -1.45 -12.13
N ASN A 86 -2.47 -0.73 -11.84
CA ASN A 86 -1.64 -0.08 -12.87
C ASN A 86 -0.36 -0.88 -13.17
N VAL A 87 -0.22 -2.07 -12.60
CA VAL A 87 0.83 -3.04 -12.96
C VAL A 87 0.55 -3.63 -14.35
N ILE A 88 -0.72 -3.94 -14.64
CA ILE A 88 -1.13 -4.50 -15.94
C ILE A 88 -1.24 -3.42 -17.04
N SER A 89 -1.45 -2.16 -16.68
CA SER A 89 -1.82 -1.12 -17.65
C SER A 89 -0.69 -0.13 -17.94
N THR A 90 -0.29 -0.17 -19.22
CA THR A 90 0.32 0.90 -20.02
C THR A 90 1.73 1.32 -19.64
N GLY A 91 2.71 0.68 -20.24
CA GLY A 91 3.93 1.38 -20.55
C GLY A 91 4.49 0.94 -21.88
N GLY A 92 4.83 1.94 -22.67
CA GLY A 92 6.07 1.84 -23.42
C GLY A 92 7.26 1.60 -22.46
N ILE A 93 8.43 2.10 -22.82
CA ILE A 93 9.72 1.82 -22.17
C ILE A 93 9.83 2.06 -20.63
N TYR A 94 8.78 2.54 -19.96
CA TYR A 94 8.74 2.82 -18.51
C TYR A 94 7.72 1.96 -17.73
N ALA A 95 7.04 0.98 -18.36
CA ALA A 95 6.18 0.07 -17.62
C ALA A 95 7.00 -0.84 -16.68
N PRO A 96 6.51 -1.09 -15.46
CA PRO A 96 7.14 -2.05 -14.57
C PRO A 96 6.92 -3.49 -15.05
N ILE A 97 7.99 -4.28 -15.07
CA ILE A 97 8.04 -5.67 -15.56
C ILE A 97 7.72 -6.63 -14.40
N ILE A 98 6.62 -6.41 -13.68
CA ILE A 98 6.20 -7.34 -12.62
C ILE A 98 4.80 -7.87 -12.91
N SER A 99 4.54 -9.11 -12.53
CA SER A 99 3.19 -9.66 -12.59
C SER A 99 2.34 -9.13 -11.41
N VAL A 100 1.02 -9.29 -11.51
CA VAL A 100 0.14 -8.90 -10.39
C VAL A 100 0.38 -9.77 -9.17
N GLU A 101 0.65 -11.05 -9.38
CA GLU A 101 1.00 -11.99 -8.30
C GLU A 101 2.29 -11.55 -7.61
N GLN A 102 3.31 -11.16 -8.39
CA GLN A 102 4.55 -10.61 -7.84
C GLN A 102 4.31 -9.31 -7.07
N PHE A 103 3.46 -8.41 -7.59
CA PHE A 103 3.09 -7.17 -6.91
C PHE A 103 2.42 -7.44 -5.56
N ILE A 104 1.47 -8.36 -5.51
CA ILE A 104 0.75 -8.74 -4.29
C ILE A 104 1.71 -9.39 -3.28
N GLU A 105 2.60 -10.27 -3.73
CA GLU A 105 3.61 -10.91 -2.86
C GLU A 105 4.58 -9.88 -2.26
N GLU A 106 5.09 -8.95 -3.06
CA GLU A 106 5.96 -7.88 -2.57
C GLU A 106 5.26 -6.99 -1.55
N ALA A 107 3.97 -6.66 -1.77
CA ALA A 107 3.17 -5.89 -0.83
C ALA A 107 2.93 -6.66 0.47
N TRP A 108 2.70 -7.97 0.40
CA TRP A 108 2.56 -8.84 1.58
C TRP A 108 3.83 -8.86 2.41
N GLN A 109 4.99 -9.10 1.80
CA GLN A 109 6.26 -9.12 2.55
C GLN A 109 6.54 -7.77 3.24
N TRP A 110 6.21 -6.66 2.57
CA TRP A 110 6.31 -5.34 3.17
C TRP A 110 5.35 -5.15 4.35
N TYR A 111 4.09 -5.56 4.20
CA TYR A 111 3.08 -5.44 5.26
C TYR A 111 3.37 -6.35 6.46
N LYS A 112 3.86 -7.56 6.21
CA LYS A 112 4.31 -8.48 7.25
C LYS A 112 5.42 -7.84 8.10
N ALA A 113 6.41 -7.21 7.46
CA ALA A 113 7.47 -6.51 8.18
C ALA A 113 6.95 -5.33 9.01
N TYR A 114 5.89 -4.67 8.54
CA TYR A 114 5.17 -3.64 9.31
C TYR A 114 4.48 -4.23 10.55
N LEU A 115 3.75 -5.35 10.40
CA LEU A 115 3.10 -6.04 11.52
C LEU A 115 4.13 -6.49 12.58
N ASP A 116 5.22 -7.12 12.14
CA ASP A 116 6.30 -7.58 13.02
C ASP A 116 6.90 -6.39 13.83
N TRP A 117 7.05 -5.23 13.18
CA TRP A 117 7.50 -4.01 13.84
C TRP A 117 6.48 -3.48 14.85
N GLU A 118 5.19 -3.40 14.50
CA GLU A 118 4.12 -2.97 15.42
C GLU A 118 4.06 -3.85 16.68
N LEU A 119 4.08 -5.18 16.51
CA LEU A 119 4.13 -6.15 17.60
C LEU A 119 5.32 -5.89 18.52
N THR A 120 6.49 -5.62 17.96
CA THR A 120 7.70 -5.28 18.73
C THR A 120 7.53 -3.97 19.51
N GLN A 121 6.89 -2.96 18.93
CA GLN A 121 6.64 -1.69 19.63
C GLN A 121 5.63 -1.86 20.78
N MET A 122 4.59 -2.69 20.59
CA MET A 122 3.57 -2.93 21.61
C MET A 122 4.09 -3.74 22.80
N GLN A 123 5.05 -4.64 22.60
CA GLN A 123 5.70 -5.41 23.67
C GLN A 123 6.71 -4.60 24.50
N GLY A 124 7.10 -3.42 24.02
CA GLY A 124 8.04 -2.51 24.70
C GLY A 124 7.38 -1.52 25.67
N LEU A 125 6.05 -1.59 25.85
CA LEU A 125 5.24 -0.81 26.80
C LEU A 125 4.79 -1.66 27.98
#